data_AF-A0A966QFR9-F1
#
_entry.id   AF-A0A966QFR9-F1
#
_cell.length_a   1.000
_cell.length_b   1.000
_cell.length_c   1.000
_cell.angle_alpha   90.00
_cell.angle_beta   90.00
_cell.angle_gamma   90.00
#
_symmetry.space_group_name_H-M   'P 1'
#
loop_
_entity.id
_entity.type
_entity.pdbx_description
1 polymer ?
#
loop_
_entity_poly.entity_id
_entity_poly.type
_entity_poly.pdbx_seq_one_letter_code
_entity_poly.pdbx_strand_id
1 'polypeptide(L)'
;MELLHQAGWQASVLQEQPGFRADWFPSSAPVLDLQAYLAQSPNPATDLIVLPETWLANLPSYLVGIPKVVFNQNAYYTFGLDGKVNADTLELYRHPDLRGIVTVSEDNRRFLVEGCGLPPERVHT
;
A
#
# COMPACT_ATOMS: atom_id res chain seq x y z
N MET A 1 -1.54 10.59 6.75
CA MET A 1 -2.17 11.73 6.04
C MET A 1 -1.44 13.02 6.28
N GLU A 2 -1.35 13.48 7.53
CA GLU A 2 -0.64 14.73 7.86
C GLU A 2 0.80 14.75 7.36
N LEU A 3 1.55 13.66 7.55
CA LEU A 3 2.93 13.55 7.04
C LEU A 3 3.01 13.65 5.50
N LEU A 4 2.04 13.12 4.77
CA LEU A 4 2.00 13.21 3.31
C LEU A 4 1.72 14.67 2.88
N HIS A 5 0.78 15.34 3.54
CA HIS A 5 0.50 16.76 3.30
C HIS A 5 1.69 17.65 3.66
N GLN A 6 2.38 17.39 4.77
CA GLN A 6 3.61 18.09 5.15
C GLN A 6 4.73 17.89 4.13
N ALA A 7 4.80 16.71 3.51
CA ALA A 7 5.70 16.41 2.40
C ALA A 7 5.23 16.99 1.05
N GLY A 8 4.15 17.77 1.01
CA GLY A 8 3.65 18.44 -0.18
C GLY A 8 2.73 17.61 -1.06
N TRP A 9 2.33 16.41 -0.63
CA TRP A 9 1.41 15.55 -1.37
C TRP A 9 -0.04 15.95 -1.13
N GLN A 10 -0.86 15.91 -2.17
CA GLN A 10 -2.32 15.92 -2.03
C GLN A 10 -2.77 14.48 -1.78
N ALA A 11 -3.09 14.17 -0.52
CA ALA A 11 -3.49 12.83 -0.13
C ALA A 11 -4.92 12.82 0.42
N SER A 12 -5.69 11.79 0.06
CA SER A 12 -6.99 11.46 0.65
C SER A 12 -7.07 9.97 1.02
N VAL A 13 -7.92 9.63 1.99
CA VAL A 13 -8.27 8.24 2.26
C VAL A 13 -9.29 7.80 1.22
N LEU A 14 -8.91 6.86 0.37
CA LEU A 14 -9.80 6.29 -0.65
C LEU A 14 -10.75 5.27 -0.02
N GLN A 15 -12.04 5.42 -0.25
CA GLN A 15 -13.09 4.55 0.28
C GLN A 15 -13.91 3.95 -0.86
N GLU A 16 -14.25 2.66 -0.79
CA GLU A 16 -15.11 2.06 -1.82
C GLU A 16 -16.55 2.54 -1.73
N GLN A 17 -17.06 2.73 -0.51
CA GLN A 17 -18.43 3.19 -0.26
C GLN A 17 -18.50 4.72 -0.27
N PRO A 18 -19.36 5.32 -1.13
CA PRO A 18 -19.61 6.76 -1.12
C PRO A 18 -20.05 7.27 0.25
N GLY A 19 -19.43 8.35 0.71
CA GLY A 19 -19.76 9.00 1.98
C GLY A 19 -19.29 8.27 3.23
N PHE A 20 -18.60 7.12 3.11
CA PHE A 20 -18.08 6.42 4.28
C PHE A 20 -16.96 7.22 4.95
N ARG A 21 -17.06 7.38 6.27
CA ARG A 21 -16.00 7.92 7.11
C ARG A 21 -15.96 7.10 8.39
N ALA A 22 -14.78 6.57 8.70
CA ALA A 22 -14.55 5.93 10.00
C ALA A 22 -14.77 6.96 11.12
N ASP A 23 -15.65 6.61 12.06
CA ASP A 23 -16.04 7.44 13.21
C ASP A 23 -15.57 6.86 14.55
N TRP A 24 -15.00 5.66 14.54
CA TRP A 24 -14.43 4.98 15.72
C TRP A 24 -13.14 5.63 16.26
N PHE A 25 -12.63 6.66 15.58
CA PHE A 25 -11.56 7.54 16.06
C PHE A 25 -11.70 8.94 15.42
N PRO A 26 -11.23 10.01 16.09
CA PRO A 26 -11.23 11.35 15.51
C PRO A 26 -10.23 11.44 14.35
N SER A 27 -10.69 11.89 13.19
CA SER A 27 -9.83 12.09 12.01
C SER A 27 -10.34 13.24 11.15
N SER A 28 -9.45 14.20 10.89
CA SER A 28 -9.65 15.31 9.93
C SER A 28 -9.18 14.95 8.53
N ALA A 29 -8.74 13.70 8.30
CA ALA A 29 -8.24 13.28 7.00
C ALA A 29 -9.33 13.50 5.91
N PRO A 30 -8.97 14.09 4.75
CA PRO A 30 -9.87 14.15 3.62
C PRO A 30 -10.17 12.73 3.15
N VAL A 31 -11.41 12.50 2.75
CA VAL A 31 -11.90 11.22 2.23
C VAL A 31 -12.33 11.45 0.79
N LEU A 32 -11.99 10.50 -0.08
CA LEU A 32 -12.42 10.44 -1.46
C LEU A 32 -13.05 9.08 -1.69
N ASP A 33 -14.23 9.02 -2.29
CA ASP A 33 -14.79 7.73 -2.70
C ASP A 33 -14.24 7.28 -4.06
N LEU A 34 -14.26 5.96 -4.28
CA LEU A 34 -13.68 5.34 -5.47
C LEU A 34 -14.34 5.83 -6.76
N GLN A 35 -15.66 6.05 -6.78
CA GLN A 35 -16.35 6.51 -7.98
C GLN A 35 -15.94 7.95 -8.32
N ALA A 36 -15.83 8.83 -7.33
CA ALA A 36 -15.34 10.19 -7.51
C ALA A 36 -13.87 10.23 -7.97
N TYR A 37 -13.02 9.32 -7.48
CA TYR A 37 -11.65 9.18 -7.98
C TYR A 37 -11.62 8.76 -9.45
N LEU A 38 -12.38 7.72 -9.82
CA LEU A 38 -12.45 7.25 -11.21
C LEU A 38 -13.00 8.31 -12.17
N ALA A 39 -13.95 9.14 -11.72
CA ALA A 39 -14.50 10.24 -12.50
C ALA A 39 -13.48 11.36 -12.78
N GLN A 40 -12.40 11.46 -12.00
CA GLN A 40 -11.33 12.45 -12.18
C GLN A 40 -10.28 12.03 -13.21
N SER A 41 -10.46 10.89 -13.90
CA SER A 41 -9.50 10.32 -14.86
C SER A 41 -8.13 10.04 -14.21
N PRO A 42 -8.03 9.00 -13.37
CA PRO A 42 -6.80 8.59 -12.71
C PRO A 42 -5.58 8.60 -13.63
N ASN A 43 -4.49 9.19 -13.17
CA ASN A 43 -3.29 9.41 -13.96
C ASN A 43 -2.07 8.74 -13.31
N PRO A 44 -1.50 7.69 -13.92
CA PRO A 44 -0.36 6.97 -13.35
C PRO A 44 0.93 7.79 -13.27
N ALA A 45 0.99 8.95 -13.92
CA ALA A 45 2.15 9.86 -13.84
C ALA A 45 2.11 10.78 -12.60
N THR A 46 0.94 10.96 -11.99
CA THR A 46 0.74 11.88 -10.86
C THR A 46 0.14 11.22 -9.64
N ASP A 47 -0.53 10.09 -9.83
CA ASP A 47 -1.30 9.42 -8.79
C ASP A 47 -0.54 8.22 -8.25
N LEU A 48 -0.71 7.99 -6.95
CA LEU A 48 -0.09 6.90 -6.21
C LEU A 48 -1.11 6.36 -5.21
N ILE A 49 -1.26 5.04 -5.16
CA ILE A 49 -2.11 4.38 -4.16
C ILE A 49 -1.23 3.78 -3.07
N VAL A 50 -1.50 4.12 -1.82
CA VAL A 50 -0.88 3.46 -0.67
C VAL A 50 -1.84 2.40 -0.15
N LEU A 51 -1.42 1.14 -0.18
CA LEU A 51 -2.20 -0.01 0.29
C LEU A 51 -1.58 -0.58 1.57
N PRO A 52 -2.37 -1.08 2.53
CA PRO A 52 -1.84 -1.90 3.61
C PRO A 52 -1.37 -3.26 3.07
N GLU A 53 -0.50 -3.95 3.80
CA GLU A 53 0.02 -5.27 3.41
C GLU A 53 -1.06 -6.34 3.24
N THR A 54 -2.19 -6.20 3.94
CA THR A 54 -3.34 -7.11 3.84
C THR A 54 -4.04 -7.05 2.48
N TRP A 55 -3.78 -6.00 1.69
CA TRP A 55 -4.34 -5.79 0.36
C TRP A 55 -3.40 -6.23 -0.76
N LEU A 56 -2.27 -6.88 -0.44
CA LEU A 56 -1.30 -7.32 -1.45
C LEU A 56 -1.93 -8.24 -2.51
N ALA A 57 -2.85 -9.11 -2.11
CA ALA A 57 -3.57 -10.01 -3.04
C ALA A 57 -4.49 -9.26 -4.02
N ASN A 58 -4.93 -8.04 -3.69
CA ASN A 58 -5.78 -7.21 -4.54
C ASN A 58 -4.99 -6.41 -5.57
N LEU A 59 -3.65 -6.34 -5.42
CA LEU A 59 -2.78 -5.52 -6.24
C LEU A 59 -2.97 -5.73 -7.76
N PRO A 60 -3.12 -6.97 -8.28
CA PRO A 60 -3.29 -7.21 -9.72
C PRO A 60 -4.62 -6.72 -10.32
N SER A 61 -5.65 -6.50 -9.50
CA SER A 61 -7.00 -6.16 -9.97
C SER A 61 -7.47 -4.78 -9.52
N TYR A 62 -6.89 -4.23 -8.45
CA TYR A 62 -7.30 -2.95 -7.89
C TYR A 62 -6.58 -1.79 -8.58
N LEU A 63 -7.32 -0.93 -9.29
CA LEU A 63 -6.80 0.27 -9.97
C LEU A 63 -5.57 -0.05 -10.84
N VAL A 64 -5.73 -0.99 -11.77
CA VAL A 64 -4.66 -1.49 -12.66
C VAL A 64 -3.96 -0.34 -13.39
N GLY A 65 -2.63 -0.38 -13.42
CA GLY A 65 -1.78 0.61 -14.08
C GLY A 65 -1.44 1.83 -13.22
N ILE A 66 -2.21 2.10 -12.15
CA ILE A 66 -1.86 3.15 -11.20
C ILE A 66 -0.74 2.64 -10.28
N PRO A 67 0.37 3.38 -10.13
CA PRO A 67 1.45 3.03 -9.21
C PRO A 67 0.95 2.81 -7.78
N LYS A 68 1.54 1.84 -7.10
CA LYS A 68 1.19 1.43 -5.74
C LYS A 68 2.42 1.41 -4.84
N VAL A 69 2.24 1.75 -3.58
CA VAL A 69 3.17 1.48 -2.49
C VAL A 69 2.44 0.65 -1.45
N VAL A 70 3.10 -0.38 -0.93
CA VAL A 70 2.59 -1.13 0.21
C VAL A 70 3.15 -0.52 1.49
N PHE A 71 2.30 -0.01 2.36
CA PHE A 71 2.66 0.35 3.72
C PHE A 71 2.49 -0.89 4.60
N ASN A 72 3.60 -1.55 4.91
CA ASN A 72 3.68 -2.83 5.59
C ASN A 72 3.89 -2.64 7.10
N GLN A 73 2.80 -2.72 7.86
CA GLN A 73 2.83 -2.55 9.31
C GLN A 73 3.24 -3.85 10.02
N ASN A 74 2.92 -5.00 9.45
CA ASN A 74 3.30 -6.31 9.98
C ASN A 74 3.53 -7.33 8.85
N ALA A 75 4.80 -7.60 8.54
CA ALA A 75 5.15 -8.49 7.43
C ALA A 75 4.69 -9.94 7.62
N TYR A 76 4.44 -10.36 8.87
CA TYR A 76 3.93 -11.69 9.19
C TYR A 76 2.47 -11.90 8.77
N TYR A 77 1.69 -10.84 8.54
CA TYR A 77 0.33 -10.99 7.99
C TYR A 77 0.33 -11.46 6.55
N THR A 78 1.38 -11.14 5.79
CA THR A 78 1.50 -11.56 4.39
C THR A 78 2.02 -12.98 4.25
N PHE A 79 2.90 -13.42 5.14
CA PHE A 79 3.60 -14.71 5.04
C PHE A 79 3.23 -15.74 6.12
N GLY A 80 2.25 -15.41 6.98
CA GLY A 80 1.85 -16.24 8.09
C GLY A 80 2.87 -16.25 9.25
N LEU A 81 2.42 -16.65 10.43
CA LEU A 81 3.29 -16.84 11.60
C LEU A 81 4.25 -18.03 11.45
N ASP A 82 3.95 -18.95 10.53
CA ASP A 82 4.81 -20.08 10.21
C ASP A 82 5.97 -19.70 9.27
N GLY A 83 6.03 -18.44 8.80
CA GLY A 83 7.11 -17.90 8.00
C GLY A 83 7.27 -18.60 6.64
N LYS A 84 6.23 -19.28 6.16
CA LYS A 84 6.28 -20.00 4.89
C LYS A 84 6.13 -19.01 3.76
N VAL A 85 7.28 -18.65 3.21
CA VAL A 85 7.36 -17.84 2.00
C VAL A 85 6.72 -18.60 0.83
N ASN A 86 5.51 -18.20 0.44
CA ASN A 86 4.85 -18.69 -0.77
C ASN A 86 5.40 -17.94 -2.00
N ALA A 87 5.77 -18.69 -3.04
CA ALA A 87 6.22 -18.14 -4.32
C ALA A 87 5.16 -17.20 -4.94
N ASP A 88 3.88 -17.53 -4.84
CA ASP A 88 2.79 -16.70 -5.38
C ASP A 88 2.74 -15.34 -4.69
N THR A 89 2.94 -15.33 -3.37
CA THR A 89 2.98 -14.10 -2.57
C THR A 89 4.20 -13.25 -2.90
N LEU A 90 5.36 -13.87 -3.11
CA LEU A 90 6.55 -13.15 -3.58
C LEU A 90 6.33 -12.50 -4.94
N GLU A 91 5.57 -13.13 -5.83
CA GLU A 91 5.31 -12.60 -7.15
C GLU A 91 4.46 -11.32 -7.10
N LEU A 92 3.56 -11.22 -6.12
CA LEU A 92 2.82 -9.97 -5.89
C LEU A 92 3.75 -8.80 -5.52
N TYR A 93 4.84 -9.07 -4.79
CA TYR A 93 5.86 -8.06 -4.50
C TYR A 93 6.71 -7.67 -5.71
N ARG A 94 6.65 -8.44 -6.80
CA ARG A 94 7.32 -8.14 -8.08
C ARG A 94 6.40 -7.46 -9.09
N HIS A 95 5.12 -7.29 -8.77
CA HIS A 95 4.14 -6.73 -9.69
C HIS A 95 4.59 -5.35 -10.23
N PRO A 96 4.40 -5.08 -11.54
CA PRO A 96 4.91 -3.85 -12.18
C PRO A 96 4.34 -2.56 -11.59
N ASP A 97 3.09 -2.58 -11.12
CA ASP A 97 2.47 -1.42 -10.46
C ASP A 97 3.07 -1.14 -9.07
N LEU A 98 3.68 -2.12 -8.40
CA LEU A 98 4.27 -1.91 -7.08
C LEU A 98 5.61 -1.19 -7.24
N ARG A 99 5.72 0.01 -6.67
CA ARG A 99 6.92 0.85 -6.73
C ARG A 99 7.82 0.71 -5.52
N GLY A 100 7.26 0.33 -4.37
CA GLY A 100 8.03 0.18 -3.16
C GLY A 100 7.19 -0.33 -2.00
N ILE A 101 7.88 -0.70 -0.94
CA ILE A 101 7.32 -1.18 0.31
C ILE A 101 7.90 -0.31 1.41
N VAL A 102 7.05 0.29 2.22
CA VAL A 102 7.45 1.07 3.39
C VAL A 102 7.08 0.24 4.62
N THR A 103 8.07 -0.10 5.42
CA THR A 103 7.93 -0.88 6.64
C THR A 103 7.99 0.02 7.86
N VAL A 104 7.41 -0.42 8.98
CA VAL A 104 7.41 0.35 10.24
C VAL A 104 8.58 0.01 11.17
N SER A 105 9.41 -0.95 10.79
CA SER A 105 10.54 -1.40 11.60
C SER A 105 11.64 -2.01 10.73
N GLU A 106 12.89 -1.90 11.21
CA GLU A 106 14.00 -2.57 10.55
C GLU A 106 13.86 -4.10 10.60
N ASP A 107 13.16 -4.63 11.60
CA ASP A 107 12.86 -6.07 11.68
C ASP A 107 11.97 -6.53 10.52
N ASN A 108 10.88 -5.81 10.23
CA ASN A 108 10.04 -6.08 9.05
C ASN A 108 10.86 -5.95 7.76
N ARG A 109 11.72 -4.94 7.68
CA ARG A 109 12.58 -4.73 6.52
C ARG A 109 13.53 -5.91 6.31
N ARG A 110 14.23 -6.35 7.35
CA ARG A 110 15.14 -7.50 7.32
C ARG A 110 14.41 -8.79 7.00
N PHE A 111 13.22 -9.01 7.56
CA PHE A 111 12.41 -10.17 7.21
C PHE A 111 12.08 -10.20 5.71
N LEU A 112 11.63 -9.08 5.14
CA LEU A 112 11.31 -9.00 3.71
C LEU A 112 12.55 -9.13 2.80
N VAL A 113 13.68 -8.55 3.17
CA VAL A 113 14.90 -8.55 2.35
C VAL A 113 15.70 -9.83 2.55
N GLU A 114 16.12 -10.11 3.78
CA GLU A 114 16.97 -11.26 4.11
C GLU A 114 16.16 -12.56 4.15
N GLY A 115 14.95 -12.52 4.71
CA GLY A 115 14.10 -13.71 4.88
C GLY A 115 13.31 -14.10 3.62
N CYS A 116 12.75 -13.11 2.91
CA CYS A 116 11.93 -13.34 1.72
C CYS A 116 12.68 -13.08 0.39
N GLY A 117 13.87 -12.51 0.43
CA GLY A 117 14.69 -12.25 -0.76
C GLY A 117 14.18 -11.10 -1.62
N LEU A 118 13.46 -10.13 -1.06
CA LEU A 118 13.05 -8.94 -1.80
C LEU A 118 14.23 -7.98 -2.02
N PRO A 119 14.28 -7.27 -3.15
CA PRO A 119 15.38 -6.34 -3.43
C PRO A 119 15.44 -5.20 -2.40
N PRO A 120 16.60 -4.95 -1.77
CA PRO A 120 16.73 -3.97 -0.69
C PRO A 120 16.37 -2.54 -1.10
N GLU A 121 16.53 -2.19 -2.37
CA GLU A 121 16.17 -0.88 -2.94
C GLU A 121 14.67 -0.65 -3.05
N ARG A 122 13.86 -1.70 -2.88
CA ARG A 122 12.39 -1.62 -2.89
C ARG A 122 11.76 -1.59 -1.50
N VAL A 123 12.54 -1.83 -0.43
CA VAL A 123 12.04 -1.94 0.94
C VAL A 123 12.67 -0.86 1.80
N HIS A 124 11.84 0.07 2.29
CA HIS A 124 12.24 1.23 3.06
C HIS A 124 11.69 1.17 4.49
N THR A 125 12.34 1.87 5.41
CA THR A 125 11.91 2.05 6.81
C THR A 125 11.75 3.54 7.08
#